data_AF-V9W1X7-F1
#
_entry.id   AF-V9W1X7-F1
#
_cell.length_a   1.000
_cell.length_b   1.000
_cell.length_c   1.000
_cell.angle_alpha   90.00
_cell.angle_beta   90.00
_cell.angle_gamma   90.00
#
_symmetry.space_group_name_H-M   'P 1'
#
loop_
_entity.id
_entity.type
_entity.pdbx_description
1 polymer ?
#
loop_
_entity_poly.entity_id
_entity_poly.type
_entity_poly.pdbx_seq_one_letter_code
_entity_poly.pdbx_strand_id
1 'polypeptide(L)' 'MGQLDIRRLLIIGAMSVINWASRGHDFKNGWLNAMLKRKPRMVVAIALANKMARAVWAMTTKQEAYREPAAETA' A
#
# COMPACT_ATOMS: atom_id res chain seq x y z
N MET A 1 -8.07 -12.33 21.21
CA MET A 1 -8.91 -11.22 20.72
C MET A 1 -8.16 -10.60 19.53
N GLY A 2 -8.57 -10.95 18.30
CA GLY A 2 -7.80 -10.66 17.10
C GLY A 2 -7.64 -9.17 16.84
N GLN A 3 -6.42 -8.75 16.51
CA GLN A 3 -6.02 -7.34 16.49
C GLN A 3 -6.62 -6.58 15.30
N LEU A 4 -7.89 -6.17 15.44
CA LEU A 4 -8.58 -5.25 14.53
C LEU A 4 -7.80 -3.95 14.31
N ASP A 5 -6.96 -3.59 15.29
CA ASP A 5 -6.13 -2.40 15.29
C ASP A 5 -5.09 -2.43 14.17
N ILE A 6 -4.39 -3.55 13.96
CA ILE A 6 -3.37 -3.66 12.91
C ILE A 6 -4.02 -3.51 11.52
N ARG A 7 -5.17 -4.16 11.31
CA ARG A 7 -5.90 -4.04 10.05
C ARG A 7 -6.40 -2.60 9.82
N ARG A 8 -6.93 -1.95 10.87
CA ARG A 8 -7.32 -0.54 10.80
C ARG A 8 -6.14 0.38 10.49
N LEU A 9 -5.01 0.20 11.17
CA LEU A 9 -3.80 1.00 10.96
C LEU A 9 -3.26 0.83 9.54
N LEU A 10 -3.25 -0.39 9.00
CA LEU A 10 -2.88 -0.66 7.61
C LEU A 10 -3.82 0.03 6.61
N ILE A 11 -5.14 0.00 6.86
CA ILE A 11 -6.12 0.68 6.00
C ILE A 11 -5.97 2.20 6.08
N ILE A 12 -5.76 2.76 7.27
CA ILE A 12 -5.54 4.20 7.46
C ILE A 12 -4.27 4.65 6.73
N GLY A 13 -3.17 3.88 6.85
CA GLY A 13 -1.93 4.13 6.10
C GLY A 13 -2.16 4.09 4.59
N ALA A 14 -2.85 3.07 4.09
CA ALA A 14 -3.19 2.95 2.67
C ALA A 14 -4.08 4.10 2.16
N MET A 15 -5.03 4.57 2.97
CA MET A 15 -5.89 5.71 2.64
C MET A 15 -5.10 7.01 2.56
N SER A 16 -4.11 7.21 3.43
CA SER A 16 -3.21 8.38 3.37
C SER A 16 -2.39 8.39 2.07
N VAL A 17 -1.84 7.24 1.69
CA VAL A 17 -1.11 7.04 0.42
C VAL A 17 -2.00 7.32 -0.79
N ILE A 18 -3.26 6.86 -0.78
CA ILE A 18 -4.23 7.12 -1.86
C ILE A 18 -4.63 8.59 -1.91
N ASN A 19 -4.81 9.24 -0.77
CA ASN A 19 -5.11 10.66 -0.70
C ASN A 19 -3.95 11.49 -1.28
N TRP A 20 -2.71 11.10 -0.99
CA TRP A 20 -1.52 11.72 -1.56
C TRP A 20 -1.39 11.46 -3.07
N ALA A 21 -1.67 10.25 -3.54
CA ALA A 21 -1.71 9.90 -4.96
C ALA A 21 -2.77 10.72 -5.72
N SER A 22 -3.94 10.91 -5.11
CA SER A 22 -5.04 11.69 -5.67
C SER A 22 -4.73 13.19 -5.76
N ARG A 23 -3.72 13.69 -5.04
CA ARG A 23 -3.27 15.08 -5.08
C ARG A 23 -2.25 15.35 -6.19
N GLY A 24 -2.03 14.39 -7.09
CA GLY A 24 -1.14 14.57 -8.25
C GLY A 24 0.33 14.31 -7.93
N HIS A 25 0.65 13.78 -6.75
CA HIS A 25 1.99 13.31 -6.47
C HIS A 25 2.19 11.97 -7.17
N ASP A 26 3.00 11.96 -8.22
CA ASP A 26 3.32 10.75 -8.97
C ASP A 26 3.94 9.71 -8.03
N PHE A 27 3.16 8.67 -7.72
CA PHE A 27 3.78 7.43 -7.34
C PHE A 27 4.58 6.99 -8.55
N LYS A 28 5.90 6.86 -8.40
CA LYS A 28 6.82 6.33 -9.42
C LYS A 28 6.33 5.05 -10.11
N ASN A 29 5.33 4.38 -9.51
CA ASN A 29 4.65 3.22 -10.05
C ASN A 29 3.22 3.65 -10.50
N GLY A 30 3.04 3.91 -11.81
CA GLY A 30 1.76 4.27 -12.43
C GLY A 30 0.60 3.28 -12.20
N TRP A 31 0.88 2.14 -11.55
CA TRP A 31 -0.08 1.15 -11.07
C TRP A 31 -1.19 1.76 -10.21
N LEU A 32 -0.88 2.62 -9.23
CA LEU A 32 -1.91 3.14 -8.31
C LEU A 32 -2.87 4.09 -9.04
N ASN A 33 -2.33 4.94 -9.92
CA ASN A 33 -3.12 5.83 -10.76
C ASN A 33 -3.98 5.04 -11.76
N ALA A 34 -3.42 3.99 -12.39
CA ALA A 34 -4.17 3.08 -13.26
C ALA A 34 -5.31 2.35 -12.52
N MET A 35 -5.08 1.96 -11.26
CA MET A 35 -6.09 1.32 -10.43
C MET A 35 -7.21 2.28 -10.04
N LEU A 36 -6.86 3.52 -9.65
CA LEU A 36 -7.83 4.57 -9.29
C LEU A 36 -8.69 5.00 -10.49
N LYS A 37 -8.15 4.95 -11.72
CA LYS A 37 -8.91 5.20 -12.95
C LYS A 37 -9.95 4.10 -13.26
N ARG A 38 -9.73 2.87 -12.76
CA ARG A 38 -10.53 1.69 -13.11
C ARG A 38 -11.45 1.19 -11.99
N LYS A 39 -11.15 1.52 -10.72
CA LYS A 39 -11.85 0.95 -9.56
C LYS A 39 -12.13 2.00 -8.48
N PRO A 40 -13.19 1.81 -7.67
CA PRO A 40 -13.49 2.69 -6.54
C PRO A 40 -12.37 2.69 -5.50
N ARG A 41 -12.14 3.86 -4.90
CA ARG A 41 -11.00 4.18 -4.01
C ARG A 41 -10.82 3.17 -2.86
N MET A 42 -11.92 2.67 -2.29
CA MET A 42 -11.89 1.69 -1.20
C MET A 42 -11.27 0.35 -1.61
N VAL A 43 -11.55 -0.14 -2.83
CA VAL A 43 -10.99 -1.41 -3.31
C VAL A 43 -9.48 -1.28 -3.52
N VAL A 44 -9.06 -0.11 -4.03
CA VAL A 44 -7.64 0.22 -4.19
C VAL A 44 -6.95 0.31 -2.83
N ALA A 45 -7.60 0.89 -1.81
CA ALA A 45 -7.08 0.96 -0.45
C ALA A 45 -6.84 -0.42 0.16
N ILE A 46 -7.79 -1.35 -0.05
CA ILE A 46 -7.66 -2.73 0.43
C ILE A 46 -6.51 -3.44 -0.30
N ALA A 47 -6.40 -3.29 -1.62
CA ALA A 47 -5.32 -3.89 -2.40
C ALA A 47 -3.94 -3.38 -1.96
N LEU A 48 -3.84 -2.07 -1.73
CA LEU A 48 -2.62 -1.43 -1.23
C LEU A 48 -2.28 -1.89 0.19
N ALA A 49 -3.27 -1.96 1.09
CA ALA A 49 -3.08 -2.49 2.43
C ALA A 49 -2.60 -3.96 2.40
N ASN A 50 -3.13 -4.78 1.49
CA ASN A 50 -2.67 -6.15 1.30
C ASN A 50 -1.22 -6.20 0.78
N LYS A 51 -0.84 -5.31 -0.14
CA LYS A 51 0.54 -5.18 -0.61
C LYS A 51 1.49 -4.81 0.54
N MET A 52 1.11 -3.86 1.39
CA MET A 52 1.91 -3.49 2.56
C MET A 52 1.98 -4.61 3.61
N ALA A 53 0.87 -5.29 3.88
CA ALA A 53 0.83 -6.44 4.79
C ALA A 53 1.76 -7.56 4.30
N ARG A 54 1.81 -7.82 2.98
CA ARG A 54 2.71 -8.83 2.41
C ARG A 54 4.19 -8.42 2.49
N ALA A 55 4.49 -7.13 2.32
CA ALA A 55 5.84 -6.61 2.53
C ALA A 55 6.26 -6.75 4.00
N VAL A 56 5.38 -6.39 4.94
CA VAL A 56 5.60 -6.58 6.38
C VAL A 56 5.82 -8.06 6.70
N TRP A 57 4.98 -8.95 6.16
CA TRP A 57 5.15 -10.39 6.35
C TRP A 57 6.48 -10.91 5.81
N ALA A 58 6.88 -10.49 4.60
CA ALA A 58 8.17 -10.85 4.03
C ALA A 58 9.35 -10.36 4.89
N MET A 59 9.28 -9.15 5.42
CA MET A 59 10.31 -8.62 6.34
C MET A 59 10.34 -9.40 7.65
N THR A 60 9.19 -9.64 8.28
CA THR A 60 9.11 -10.38 9.55
C THR A 60 9.59 -11.81 9.40
N THR A 61 9.27 -12.48 8.28
CA THR A 61 9.68 -13.87 8.03
C THR A 61 11.16 -14.00 7.68
N LYS A 62 11.74 -12.99 7.01
CA LYS A 62 13.16 -12.99 6.65
C LYS A 62 14.06 -12.31 7.69
N GLN A 63 13.48 -11.67 8.71
CA GLN A 63 14.17 -10.80 9.67
C GLN A 63 15.03 -9.72 9.00
N GLU A 64 14.62 -9.28 7.81
CA GLU A 64 15.34 -8.27 7.04
C GLU A 64 14.84 -6.87 7.42
N ALA A 65 15.76 -5.90 7.49
CA ALA A 65 15.40 -4.50 7.65
C ALA A 65 14.60 -4.00 6.43
N TYR A 66 13.72 -3.03 6.65
CA TYR A 66 12.94 -2.42 5.57
C TYR A 66 13.88 -1.89 4.49
N ARG A 67 13.82 -2.53 3.33
CA ARG A 67 14.44 -2.04 2.10
C ARG A 67 13.36 -1.30 1.35
N GLU A 68 13.62 -0.05 0.97
CA GLU A 68 12.74 0.64 0.04
C GLU A 68 12.50 -0.30 -1.14
N PRO A 69 11.23 -0.67 -1.43
CA PRO A 69 10.97 -1.51 -2.59
C PRO A 69 11.49 -0.70 -3.76
N ALA A 70 12.54 -1.21 -4.41
CA ALA A 70 13.10 -0.62 -5.60
C ALA A 70 11.92 -0.23 -6.46
N ALA A 71 11.73 1.08 -6.67
CA ALA A 71 10.77 1.58 -7.63
C ALA A 71 11.07 0.79 -8.89
N GLU A 72 10.17 -0.11 -9.26
CA GLU A 72 10.34 -1.04 -10.36
C GLU A 72 10.30 -0.17 -11.60
N THR A 73 11.46 0.39 -11.93
CA THR A 73 11.76 1.06 -13.19
C THR A 73 11.72 -0.02 -14.24
N ALA A 74 10.56 -0.16 -14.86
CA ALA A 74 10.37 -0.78 -16.16
C ALA A 74 9.50 0.18 -17.00
#